data_AF-A0A1W0X7Z2-F1
#
_entry.id   AF-A0A1W0X7Z2-F1
#
_cell.length_a   1.000
_cell.length_b   1.000
_cell.length_c   1.000
_cell.angle_alpha   90.00
_cell.angle_beta   90.00
_cell.angle_gamma   90.00
#
_symmetry.space_group_name_H-M   'P 1'
#
loop_
_entity.id
_entity.type
_entity.pdbx_description
1 polymer ?
#
loop_
_entity_poly.entity_id
_entity_poly.type
_entity_poly.pdbx_seq_one_letter_code
_entity_poly.pdbx_strand_id
1 'polypeptide(L)'
;MKGPGCDLFCRGKDNLCISESYAGQCEDDDDPACSQSCKDESRGGGKCGPFKSTKICYCDGCPGATEEFLAFTNMNVWRIPLENKLVGTQLLSNISDVSGSIVADCAEHNLYWNSRSTGIRRSQYDGSDNQLVLPQPGVYLGLAIDFISRNIFWRNGNSLFVARLKDLPAGQLTVMTDARLTEDSALAVHPARG
;
A
#
# COMPACT_ATOMS: atom_id res chain seq x y z
N MET A 1 3.50 23.69 0.86
CA MET A 1 4.07 22.38 0.49
C MET A 1 3.94 21.44 1.68
N LYS A 2 2.91 20.60 1.71
CA LYS A 2 2.75 19.53 2.71
C LYS A 2 3.09 18.23 2.00
N GLY A 3 4.11 17.53 2.48
CA GLY A 3 4.41 16.17 2.00
C GLY A 3 3.30 15.22 2.45
N PRO A 4 2.92 14.22 1.63
CA PRO A 4 1.91 13.24 2.01
C PRO A 4 2.58 12.18 2.90
N GLY A 5 2.33 12.23 4.21
CA GLY A 5 2.55 11.07 5.08
C GLY A 5 1.32 10.15 5.04
N CYS A 6 1.46 8.84 5.32
CA CYS A 6 0.33 7.89 5.38
C CYS A 6 -0.80 8.36 6.36
N ASP A 7 -0.57 9.38 7.20
CA ASP A 7 -1.55 9.98 8.11
C ASP A 7 -2.69 10.79 7.44
N LEU A 8 -2.61 11.10 6.14
CA LEU A 8 -3.61 11.95 5.47
C LEU A 8 -4.86 11.20 4.96
N PHE A 9 -4.91 9.87 5.00
CA PHE A 9 -6.03 9.12 4.40
C PHE A 9 -6.78 8.13 5.30
N CYS A 10 -6.38 7.90 6.55
CA CYS A 10 -7.06 6.90 7.39
C CYS A 10 -7.30 7.42 8.82
N ARG A 11 -8.13 8.47 8.97
CA ARG A 11 -8.77 8.77 10.25
C ARG A 11 -10.21 9.18 10.05
N GLY A 12 -11.08 8.18 9.99
CA GLY A 12 -12.53 8.32 10.06
C GLY A 12 -13.13 6.93 10.07
N LYS A 13 -14.08 6.65 10.96
CA LYS A 13 -14.79 5.37 11.06
C LYS A 13 -15.73 5.09 9.86
N ASP A 14 -15.64 5.90 8.82
CA ASP A 14 -16.57 5.89 7.70
C ASP A 14 -15.75 5.82 6.41
N ASN A 15 -16.08 4.86 5.55
CA ASN A 15 -15.43 4.52 4.26
C ASN A 15 -15.62 5.61 3.18
N LEU A 16 -15.36 6.87 3.54
CA LEU A 16 -15.74 8.05 2.78
C LEU A 16 -14.49 8.79 2.29
N CYS A 17 -14.38 8.94 0.97
CA CYS A 17 -13.34 9.70 0.29
C CYS A 17 -13.91 11.03 -0.19
N ILE A 18 -13.08 12.07 -0.20
CA ILE A 18 -13.49 13.42 -0.56
C ILE A 18 -13.44 13.55 -2.09
N SER A 19 -14.51 14.05 -2.71
CA SER A 19 -14.50 14.35 -4.16
C SER A 19 -13.52 15.48 -4.47
N GLU A 20 -12.61 15.24 -5.42
CA GLU A 20 -11.65 16.24 -5.90
C GLU A 20 -12.22 17.11 -7.04
N SER A 21 -13.29 16.64 -7.68
CA SER A 21 -13.97 17.30 -8.80
C SER A 21 -15.20 18.13 -8.39
N TYR A 22 -15.61 18.08 -7.12
CA TYR A 22 -16.76 18.83 -6.63
C TYR A 22 -16.49 20.35 -6.57
N ALA A 23 -17.32 21.12 -7.26
CA ALA A 23 -17.18 22.58 -7.39
C ALA A 23 -18.20 23.39 -6.56
N GLY A 24 -18.99 22.75 -5.68
CA GLY A 24 -20.03 23.39 -4.87
C GLY A 24 -19.61 23.68 -3.41
N GLN A 25 -20.53 24.24 -2.61
CA GLN A 25 -20.29 24.60 -1.20
C GLN A 25 -20.80 23.58 -0.18
N CYS A 26 -21.33 22.44 -0.62
CA CYS A 26 -21.83 21.34 0.20
C CYS A 26 -22.68 21.82 1.39
N GLU A 27 -23.69 22.64 1.11
CA GLU A 27 -24.55 23.23 2.14
C GLU A 27 -25.58 22.21 2.65
N ASP A 28 -26.16 21.45 1.73
CA ASP A 28 -27.19 20.43 1.99
C ASP A 28 -26.62 19.01 1.91
N ASP A 29 -27.12 18.10 2.77
CA ASP A 29 -26.61 16.72 2.88
C ASP A 29 -26.91 15.88 1.61
N ASP A 30 -27.99 16.22 0.90
CA ASP A 30 -28.42 15.60 -0.36
C ASP A 30 -28.17 16.53 -1.56
N ASP A 31 -26.94 17.03 -1.71
CA ASP A 31 -26.55 17.82 -2.89
C ASP A 31 -26.39 16.94 -4.14
N PRO A 32 -27.23 17.09 -5.18
CA PRO A 32 -27.13 16.31 -6.42
C PRO A 32 -25.79 16.51 -7.13
N ALA A 33 -25.16 17.68 -6.99
CA ALA A 33 -23.85 17.96 -7.58
C ALA A 33 -22.76 17.13 -6.90
N CYS A 34 -22.84 16.90 -5.58
CA CYS A 34 -21.92 16.02 -4.88
C CYS A 34 -22.04 14.57 -5.38
N SER A 35 -23.27 14.07 -5.50
CA SER A 35 -23.52 12.73 -6.04
C SER A 35 -23.02 12.58 -7.48
N GLN A 36 -23.20 13.60 -8.32
CA GLN A 36 -22.73 13.58 -9.70
C GLN A 36 -21.20 13.63 -9.82
N SER A 37 -20.53 14.51 -9.06
CA SER A 37 -19.06 14.57 -9.02
C SER A 37 -18.44 13.23 -8.61
N CYS A 38 -19.02 12.55 -7.61
CA CYS A 38 -18.58 11.22 -7.23
C CYS A 38 -18.76 10.19 -8.36
N LYS A 39 -19.87 10.25 -9.12
CA LYS A 39 -20.08 9.36 -10.28
C LYS A 39 -19.09 9.64 -11.41
N ASP A 40 -18.76 10.90 -11.64
CA ASP A 40 -17.76 11.30 -12.63
C ASP A 40 -16.36 10.77 -12.26
N GLU A 41 -16.10 10.61 -10.97
CA GLU A 41 -14.92 9.93 -10.40
C GLU A 41 -15.04 8.39 -10.35
N SER A 42 -16.01 7.81 -11.06
CA SER A 42 -16.30 6.36 -11.09
C SER A 42 -16.61 5.76 -9.71
N ARG A 43 -17.23 6.55 -8.82
CA ARG A 43 -17.74 6.11 -7.51
C ARG A 43 -19.25 5.82 -7.57
N GLY A 44 -19.79 5.20 -6.50
CA GLY A 44 -21.20 4.79 -6.47
C GLY A 44 -22.18 5.97 -6.34
N GLY A 45 -21.96 6.80 -5.32
CA GLY A 45 -22.79 7.95 -4.95
C GLY A 45 -22.00 8.92 -4.09
N GLY A 46 -22.61 9.99 -3.60
CA GLY A 46 -21.96 10.92 -2.70
C GLY A 46 -22.94 11.77 -1.91
N LYS A 47 -22.52 12.19 -0.71
CA LYS A 47 -23.27 13.02 0.22
C LYS A 47 -22.38 14.06 0.87
N CYS A 48 -22.95 15.23 1.15
CA CYS A 48 -22.21 16.22 1.91
C CYS A 48 -22.19 15.82 3.39
N GLY A 49 -21.02 15.95 4.02
CA GLY A 49 -20.86 15.64 5.43
C GLY A 49 -19.82 16.54 6.09
N PRO A 50 -19.75 16.54 7.42
CA PRO A 50 -18.82 17.37 8.17
C PRO A 50 -17.37 16.88 7.99
N PHE A 51 -16.45 17.81 7.76
CA PHE A 51 -15.00 17.64 7.85
C PHE A 51 -14.39 18.80 8.61
N LYS A 52 -13.99 18.54 9.86
CA LYS A 52 -13.54 19.59 10.79
C LYS A 52 -14.61 20.69 10.93
N SER A 53 -14.31 21.91 10.49
CA SER A 53 -15.18 23.09 10.61
C SER A 53 -15.92 23.44 9.32
N THR A 54 -15.90 22.57 8.29
CA THR A 54 -16.60 22.78 7.02
C THR A 54 -17.39 21.52 6.65
N LYS A 55 -18.39 21.65 5.78
CA LYS A 55 -18.96 20.50 5.07
C LYS A 55 -18.20 20.29 3.75
N ILE A 56 -18.05 19.04 3.36
CA ILE A 56 -17.42 18.62 2.09
C ILE A 56 -18.18 17.45 1.48
N CYS A 57 -17.98 17.21 0.19
CA CYS A 57 -18.59 16.10 -0.53
C CYS A 57 -17.83 14.80 -0.28
N TYR A 58 -18.51 13.82 0.32
CA TYR A 58 -17.99 12.48 0.53
C TYR A 58 -18.60 11.51 -0.48
N CYS A 59 -17.77 10.68 -1.11
CA CYS A 59 -18.20 9.66 -2.06
C CYS A 59 -18.37 8.28 -1.40
N ASP A 60 -19.36 7.54 -1.89
CA ASP A 60 -19.63 6.14 -1.58
C ASP A 60 -18.84 5.21 -2.51
N GLY A 61 -18.41 4.05 -1.99
CA GLY A 61 -17.71 3.06 -2.81
C GLY A 61 -16.25 3.43 -3.07
N CYS A 62 -15.63 4.15 -2.13
CA CYS A 62 -14.20 4.39 -2.15
C CYS A 62 -13.45 3.03 -2.07
N PRO A 63 -12.54 2.74 -3.01
CA PRO A 63 -11.63 1.62 -2.91
C PRO A 63 -10.66 1.94 -1.77
N GLY A 64 -10.96 1.38 -0.60
CA GLY A 64 -10.21 1.64 0.62
C GLY A 64 -11.13 1.86 1.80
N ALA A 65 -11.99 0.89 2.09
CA ALA A 65 -12.29 0.66 3.49
C ALA A 65 -10.93 0.44 4.17
N THR A 66 -10.66 1.26 5.18
CA THR A 66 -9.48 1.17 6.04
C THR A 66 -9.58 -0.10 6.87
N GLU A 67 -9.53 -1.26 6.22
CA GLU A 67 -9.34 -2.51 6.92
C GLU A 67 -7.90 -2.52 7.37
N GLU A 68 -7.64 -2.07 8.58
CA GLU A 68 -6.36 -2.28 9.21
C GLU A 68 -6.11 -3.79 9.25
N PHE A 69 -4.95 -4.22 8.73
CA PHE A 69 -4.62 -5.63 8.68
C PHE A 69 -3.15 -5.86 9.03
N LEU A 70 -2.88 -7.06 9.52
CA LEU A 70 -1.54 -7.62 9.57
C LEU A 70 -1.37 -8.58 8.40
N ALA A 71 -0.24 -8.50 7.70
CA ALA A 71 0.14 -9.50 6.71
C ALA A 71 1.36 -10.27 7.21
N PHE A 72 1.35 -11.59 7.04
CA PHE A 72 2.48 -12.45 7.35
C PHE A 72 2.61 -13.57 6.33
N THR A 73 3.78 -14.21 6.30
CA THR A 73 4.12 -15.20 5.27
C THR A 73 4.59 -16.52 5.87
N ASN A 74 4.15 -17.65 5.31
CA ASN A 74 4.63 -19.00 5.64
C ASN A 74 4.60 -19.94 4.41
N MET A 75 5.27 -19.53 3.32
CA MET A 75 5.11 -20.04 1.93
C MET A 75 3.90 -19.49 1.18
N ASN A 76 2.86 -19.09 1.89
CA ASN A 76 1.73 -18.31 1.37
C ASN A 76 1.71 -16.93 2.04
N VAL A 77 0.87 -16.02 1.53
CA VAL A 77 0.54 -14.76 2.21
C VAL A 77 -0.78 -14.90 2.94
N TRP A 78 -0.80 -14.46 4.19
CA TRP A 78 -2.01 -14.38 5.01
C TRP A 78 -2.26 -12.94 5.43
N ARG A 79 -3.54 -12.57 5.51
CA ARG A 79 -3.98 -11.30 6.08
C ARG A 79 -4.87 -11.57 7.30
N ILE A 80 -4.69 -10.78 8.34
CA ILE A 80 -5.49 -10.80 9.55
C ILE A 80 -6.11 -9.40 9.71
N PRO A 81 -7.43 -9.24 9.54
CA PRO A 81 -8.11 -7.98 9.88
C PRO A 81 -7.98 -7.69 11.36
N LEU A 82 -7.66 -6.44 11.73
CA LEU A 82 -7.51 -6.06 13.13
C LEU A 82 -8.85 -5.86 13.86
N GLU A 83 -9.91 -5.51 13.13
CA GLU A 83 -11.20 -5.15 13.75
C GLU A 83 -12.16 -6.34 13.96
N ASN A 84 -11.89 -7.55 13.42
CA ASN A 84 -12.90 -8.62 13.35
C ASN A 84 -12.56 -9.87 14.19
N LYS A 85 -13.17 -9.97 15.38
CA LYS A 85 -12.88 -11.00 16.41
C LYS A 85 -13.48 -12.40 16.17
N LEU A 86 -14.06 -12.71 15.01
CA LEU A 86 -14.73 -14.01 14.81
C LEU A 86 -14.39 -14.74 13.49
N VAL A 87 -13.85 -14.05 12.48
CA VAL A 87 -13.45 -14.64 11.18
C VAL A 87 -12.14 -13.98 10.76
N GLY A 88 -11.03 -14.40 11.37
CA GLY A 88 -9.89 -13.50 11.55
C GLY A 88 -8.72 -13.64 10.58
N THR A 89 -8.65 -14.67 9.73
CA THR A 89 -7.43 -14.93 8.92
C THR A 89 -7.81 -15.33 7.51
N GLN A 90 -7.41 -14.52 6.54
CA GLN A 90 -7.62 -14.75 5.10
C GLN A 90 -6.33 -15.26 4.46
N LEU A 91 -6.43 -16.39 3.76
CA LEU A 91 -5.36 -16.90 2.87
C LEU A 91 -5.46 -16.22 1.51
N LEU A 92 -4.37 -15.62 1.04
CA LEU A 92 -4.25 -15.18 -0.36
C LEU A 92 -3.76 -16.35 -1.21
N SER A 93 -4.70 -17.24 -1.59
CA SER A 93 -4.39 -18.54 -2.22
C SER A 93 -3.73 -18.44 -3.60
N ASN A 94 -3.81 -17.28 -4.25
CA ASN A 94 -3.19 -17.00 -5.54
C ASN A 94 -1.76 -16.44 -5.42
N ILE A 95 -1.23 -16.33 -4.20
CA ILE A 95 0.17 -16.00 -3.94
C ILE A 95 0.86 -17.22 -3.33
N SER A 96 1.85 -17.73 -4.05
CA SER A 96 2.71 -18.83 -3.63
C SER A 96 4.18 -18.47 -3.73
N ASP A 97 5.05 -19.36 -3.24
CA ASP A 97 6.51 -19.23 -3.27
C ASP A 97 7.04 -17.97 -2.56
N VAL A 98 6.45 -17.66 -1.41
CA VAL A 98 6.92 -16.54 -0.58
C VAL A 98 8.07 -17.01 0.30
N SER A 99 9.20 -16.30 0.24
CA SER A 99 10.49 -16.83 0.72
C SER A 99 11.22 -15.98 1.77
N GLY A 100 10.57 -15.01 2.39
CA GLY A 100 11.17 -14.30 3.52
C GLY A 100 10.40 -13.07 3.96
N SER A 101 10.46 -12.01 3.17
CA SER A 101 9.93 -10.70 3.56
C SER A 101 8.68 -10.33 2.77
N ILE A 102 7.77 -9.63 3.44
CA ILE A 102 6.60 -8.96 2.89
C ILE A 102 6.55 -7.54 3.42
N VAL A 103 6.09 -6.60 2.61
CA VAL A 103 5.88 -5.20 3.00
C VAL A 103 4.63 -4.67 2.30
N ALA A 104 3.86 -3.86 3.01
CA ALA A 104 2.70 -3.17 2.46
C ALA A 104 3.08 -1.76 2.02
N ASP A 105 2.64 -1.39 0.82
CA ASP A 105 2.67 -0.03 0.32
C ASP A 105 1.32 0.63 0.57
N CYS A 106 1.27 1.54 1.55
CA CYS A 106 0.04 2.23 1.96
C CYS A 106 -0.53 3.13 0.86
N ALA A 107 0.30 3.63 -0.07
CA ALA A 107 -0.13 4.67 -1.01
C ALA A 107 -0.81 4.10 -2.27
N GLU A 108 -0.40 2.92 -2.72
CA GLU A 108 -0.97 2.26 -3.91
C GLU A 108 -1.68 0.93 -3.59
N HIS A 109 -1.88 0.63 -2.31
CA HIS A 109 -2.60 -0.55 -1.82
C HIS A 109 -2.01 -1.89 -2.30
N ASN A 110 -0.69 -1.95 -2.40
CA ASN A 110 0.03 -3.10 -2.89
C ASN A 110 0.81 -3.83 -1.78
N LEU A 111 0.80 -5.16 -1.81
CA LEU A 111 1.76 -6.00 -1.09
C LEU A 111 2.95 -6.28 -2.01
N TYR A 112 4.15 -6.20 -1.45
CA TYR A 112 5.39 -6.63 -2.10
C TYR A 112 6.03 -7.74 -1.28
N TRP A 113 6.52 -8.78 -1.94
CA TRP A 113 7.21 -9.87 -1.28
C TRP A 113 8.33 -10.45 -2.12
N ASN A 114 9.25 -11.13 -1.45
CA ASN A 114 10.35 -11.85 -2.09
C ASN A 114 9.95 -13.30 -2.42
N SER A 115 10.15 -13.71 -3.66
CA SER A 115 10.11 -15.10 -4.12
C SER A 115 11.52 -15.57 -4.44
N ARG A 116 11.94 -16.69 -3.82
CA ARG A 116 13.30 -17.22 -4.00
C ARG A 116 13.51 -17.66 -5.44
N SER A 117 12.46 -18.17 -6.09
CA SER A 117 12.54 -18.65 -7.46
C SER A 117 12.49 -17.53 -8.51
N THR A 118 11.75 -16.45 -8.26
CA THR A 118 11.49 -15.41 -9.29
C THR A 118 12.04 -14.03 -8.99
N GLY A 119 12.15 -13.64 -7.72
CA GLY A 119 12.54 -12.29 -7.28
C GLY A 119 11.39 -11.53 -6.60
N ILE A 120 11.33 -10.21 -6.75
CA ILE A 120 10.33 -9.39 -6.05
C ILE A 120 9.03 -9.37 -6.84
N ARG A 121 7.93 -9.68 -6.16
CA ARG A 121 6.58 -9.67 -6.71
C ARG A 121 5.71 -8.63 -6.01
N ARG A 122 4.63 -8.26 -6.68
CA ARG A 122 3.62 -7.32 -6.21
C ARG A 122 2.22 -7.89 -6.44
N SER A 123 1.27 -7.57 -5.58
CA SER A 123 -0.16 -7.70 -5.81
C SER A 123 -0.91 -6.59 -5.09
N GLN A 124 -2.19 -6.42 -5.39
CA GLN A 124 -3.11 -5.72 -4.50
C GLN A 124 -3.21 -6.44 -3.14
N TYR A 125 -3.77 -5.77 -2.12
CA TYR A 125 -3.95 -6.35 -0.78
C TYR A 125 -4.84 -7.61 -0.73
N ASP A 126 -5.71 -7.82 -1.70
CA ASP A 126 -6.53 -9.05 -1.83
C ASP A 126 -5.83 -10.16 -2.65
N GLY A 127 -4.59 -9.90 -3.08
CA GLY A 127 -3.80 -10.79 -3.91
C GLY A 127 -4.01 -10.63 -5.41
N SER A 128 -5.01 -9.86 -5.87
CA SER A 128 -5.24 -9.61 -7.29
C SER A 128 -4.09 -8.83 -7.94
N ASP A 129 -4.01 -8.83 -9.27
CA ASP A 129 -2.91 -8.21 -10.03
C ASP A 129 -1.51 -8.69 -9.60
N ASN A 130 -1.34 -10.01 -9.44
CA ASN A 130 -0.05 -10.60 -9.05
C ASN A 130 0.96 -10.52 -10.20
N GLN A 131 1.97 -9.65 -10.04
CA GLN A 131 2.97 -9.35 -11.04
C GLN A 131 4.40 -9.59 -10.51
N LEU A 132 5.29 -10.04 -11.41
CA LEU A 132 6.73 -10.04 -11.15
C LEU A 132 7.27 -8.65 -11.48
N VAL A 133 7.77 -7.92 -10.48
CA VAL A 133 8.26 -6.54 -10.66
C VAL A 133 9.78 -6.46 -10.74
N LEU A 134 10.49 -7.41 -10.14
CA LEU A 134 11.94 -7.56 -10.27
C LEU A 134 12.31 -9.03 -10.54
N PRO A 135 12.68 -9.40 -11.78
CA PRO A 135 13.08 -10.76 -12.13
C PRO A 135 14.53 -11.01 -11.68
N GLN A 136 14.70 -11.31 -10.39
CA GLN A 136 16.00 -11.55 -9.78
C GLN A 136 15.92 -12.74 -8.81
N PRO A 137 16.10 -13.97 -9.31
CA PRO A 137 16.13 -15.17 -8.46
C PRO A 137 17.18 -15.07 -7.36
N GLY A 138 16.92 -15.69 -6.22
CA GLY A 138 17.84 -15.64 -5.07
C GLY A 138 17.75 -14.36 -4.23
N VAL A 139 16.85 -13.43 -4.55
CA VAL A 139 16.47 -12.33 -3.63
C VAL A 139 15.42 -12.84 -2.66
N TYR A 140 15.81 -13.10 -1.42
CA TYR A 140 14.90 -13.61 -0.38
C TYR A 140 14.99 -12.85 0.94
N LEU A 141 15.71 -11.72 0.97
CA LEU A 141 16.14 -11.08 2.21
C LEU A 141 15.71 -9.62 2.23
N GLY A 142 14.94 -9.21 3.24
CA GLY A 142 14.65 -7.81 3.58
C GLY A 142 13.90 -7.03 2.49
N LEU A 143 12.76 -6.45 2.84
CA LEU A 143 12.08 -5.46 2.00
C LEU A 143 11.64 -4.29 2.86
N ALA A 144 11.78 -3.09 2.31
CA ALA A 144 11.24 -1.88 2.91
C ALA A 144 10.80 -0.91 1.81
N ILE A 145 9.71 -0.19 2.05
CA ILE A 145 9.16 0.78 1.10
C ILE A 145 9.14 2.15 1.75
N ASP A 146 9.76 3.10 1.06
CA ASP A 146 9.52 4.51 1.28
C ASP A 146 8.32 4.93 0.42
N PHE A 147 7.15 4.94 1.05
CA PHE A 147 5.89 5.28 0.40
C PHE A 147 5.78 6.76 0.02
N ILE A 148 6.61 7.64 0.58
CA ILE A 148 6.62 9.09 0.27
C ILE A 148 7.43 9.32 -1.01
N SER A 149 8.67 8.82 -1.03
CA SER A 149 9.58 8.97 -2.18
C SER A 149 9.32 7.94 -3.28
N ARG A 150 8.43 6.97 -3.03
CA ARG A 150 8.11 5.85 -3.94
C ARG A 150 9.33 4.98 -4.27
N ASN A 151 10.15 4.70 -3.26
CA ASN A 151 11.33 3.84 -3.38
C ASN A 151 11.09 2.49 -2.68
N ILE A 152 11.65 1.44 -3.27
CA ILE A 152 11.77 0.13 -2.63
C ILE A 152 13.23 -0.17 -2.37
N PHE A 153 13.49 -0.69 -1.17
CA PHE A 153 14.80 -1.13 -0.72
C PHE A 153 14.74 -2.64 -0.47
N TRP A 154 15.76 -3.35 -0.94
CA TRP A 154 15.85 -4.79 -0.75
C TRP A 154 17.30 -5.23 -0.55
N ARG A 155 17.46 -6.41 0.05
CA ARG A 155 18.78 -7.00 0.27
C ARG A 155 19.01 -8.16 -0.69
N ASN A 156 20.22 -8.27 -1.20
CA ASN A 156 20.71 -9.48 -1.83
C ASN A 156 22.12 -9.78 -1.34
N GLY A 157 22.28 -10.87 -0.58
CA GLY A 157 23.52 -11.17 0.13
C GLY A 157 23.94 -10.00 1.03
N ASN A 158 25.20 -9.60 0.93
CA ASN A 158 25.77 -8.50 1.72
C ASN A 158 25.55 -7.10 1.12
N SER A 159 24.65 -6.95 0.15
CA SER A 159 24.40 -5.69 -0.56
C SER A 159 22.97 -5.19 -0.35
N LEU A 160 22.84 -3.88 -0.17
CA LEU A 160 21.56 -3.16 -0.09
C LEU A 160 21.32 -2.40 -1.40
N PHE A 161 20.13 -2.55 -1.94
CA PHE A 161 19.72 -1.94 -3.20
C PHE A 161 18.54 -1.00 -2.99
N VAL A 162 18.40 -0.06 -3.93
CA VAL A 162 17.26 0.85 -4.02
C VAL A 162 16.83 1.02 -5.48
N ALA A 163 15.53 1.17 -5.71
CA ALA A 163 14.98 1.63 -6.98
C ALA A 163 13.70 2.42 -6.71
N ARG A 164 13.34 3.30 -7.64
CA ARG A 164 11.96 3.82 -7.68
C ARG A 164 11.03 2.70 -8.10
N LEU A 165 9.89 2.57 -7.43
CA LEU A 165 8.89 1.53 -7.69
C LEU A 165 8.49 1.47 -9.18
N LYS A 166 8.29 2.64 -9.79
CA LYS A 166 7.90 2.77 -11.20
C LYS A 166 9.02 2.43 -12.21
N ASP A 167 10.28 2.45 -11.77
CA ASP A 167 11.42 2.23 -12.67
C ASP A 167 11.81 0.75 -12.71
N LEU A 168 11.33 -0.07 -11.78
CA LEU A 168 11.57 -1.51 -11.78
C LEU A 168 11.05 -2.18 -13.08
N PRO A 169 11.79 -3.15 -13.65
CA PRO A 169 13.03 -3.74 -13.13
C PRO A 169 14.30 -2.95 -13.50
N ALA A 170 14.22 -1.78 -14.13
CA ALA A 170 15.37 -0.92 -14.39
C ALA A 170 15.65 0.01 -13.19
N GLY A 171 16.63 0.91 -13.33
CA GLY A 171 16.85 2.00 -12.36
C GLY A 171 17.33 1.55 -10.97
N GLN A 172 17.81 0.31 -10.84
CA GLN A 172 18.36 -0.22 -9.60
C GLN A 172 19.72 0.42 -9.30
N LEU A 173 19.94 0.78 -8.05
CA LEU A 173 21.21 1.31 -7.55
C LEU A 173 21.66 0.50 -6.33
N THR A 174 22.96 0.26 -6.23
CA THR A 174 23.56 -0.27 -5.00
C THR A 174 23.75 0.88 -4.01
N VAL A 175 23.08 0.80 -2.87
CA VAL A 175 23.25 1.76 -1.76
C VAL A 175 24.58 1.48 -1.06
N MET A 176 24.84 0.22 -0.72
CA MET A 176 26.07 -0.22 -0.07
C MET A 176 26.29 -1.73 -0.20
N THR A 177 27.53 -2.14 0.04
CA THR A 177 27.93 -3.54 0.24
C THR A 177 28.78 -3.60 1.51
N ASP A 178 28.37 -4.40 2.50
CA ASP A 178 29.02 -4.47 3.80
C ASP A 178 28.98 -5.90 4.37
N ALA A 179 30.13 -6.42 4.77
CA ALA A 179 30.25 -7.79 5.30
C ALA A 179 29.46 -8.05 6.59
N ARG A 180 29.04 -6.99 7.30
CA ARG A 180 28.19 -7.09 8.50
C ARG A 180 26.72 -7.40 8.17
N LEU A 181 26.30 -7.22 6.91
CA LEU A 181 24.96 -7.58 6.46
C LEU A 181 24.89 -9.11 6.26
N THR A 182 24.42 -9.81 7.28
CA THR A 182 24.25 -11.29 7.32
C THR A 182 22.80 -11.70 7.02
N GLU A 183 22.55 -12.99 6.83
CA GLU A 183 21.20 -13.58 6.62
C GLU A 183 20.15 -13.14 7.65
N ASP A 184 20.56 -12.84 8.88
CA ASP A 184 19.67 -12.41 9.97
C ASP A 184 19.42 -10.89 10.02
N SER A 185 20.00 -10.12 9.09
CA SER A 185 19.87 -8.66 9.08
C SER A 185 18.50 -8.22 8.58
N ALA A 186 17.77 -7.47 9.41
CA ALA A 186 16.49 -6.86 9.06
C ALA A 186 16.69 -5.49 8.39
N LEU A 187 15.67 -5.05 7.65
CA LEU A 187 15.62 -3.75 6.99
C LEU A 187 14.35 -3.01 7.38
N ALA A 188 14.48 -1.73 7.71
CA ALA A 188 13.37 -0.81 7.90
C ALA A 188 13.76 0.56 7.35
N VAL A 189 12.77 1.35 6.95
CA VAL A 189 12.95 2.73 6.51
C VAL A 189 12.08 3.66 7.35
N HIS A 190 12.50 4.91 7.51
CA HIS A 190 11.70 5.96 8.14
C HIS A 190 11.35 7.05 7.11
N PRO A 191 10.31 6.86 6.28
CA PRO A 191 10.03 7.74 5.13
C PRO A 191 9.93 9.22 5.47
N ALA A 192 9.33 9.55 6.61
CA ALA A 192 9.14 10.94 7.03
C ALA A 192 10.41 11.64 7.57
N ARG A 193 11.53 10.92 7.77
CA ARG A 193 12.76 11.47 8.35
C ARG A 193 14.03 11.13 7.56
N GLY A 194 13.93 10.34 6.50
CA GLY A 194 15.09 9.73 5.83
C GLY A 194 15.75 8.68 6.72
#